data_AF-W1Y7I6-F1
#
_entry.id   AF-W1Y7I6-F1
#
_cell.length_a   1.000
_cell.length_b   1.000
_cell.length_c   1.000
_cell.angle_alpha   90.00
_cell.angle_beta   90.00
_cell.angle_gamma   90.00
#
_symmetry.space_group_name_H-M   'P 1'
#
loop_
_entity.id
_entity.type
_entity.pdbx_description
1 polymer ?
#
loop_
_entity_poly.entity_id
_entity_poly.type
_entity_poly.pdbx_seq_one_letter_code
_entity_poly.pdbx_strand_id
1 'polypeptide(L)'
;NPLFSKMRSTIETAFYGNNVTPVTSVAQAYQFATEEPGVIVLDMPVYKPCEQGLPADAKVLVTNDGKTTGRYAKARRIIGDEGIDEVELANIARDAV
;
A
#
# COMPACT_ATOMS: atom_id res chain seq x y z
N ASN A 1 -28.45 14.17 10.17
CA ASN A 1 -27.43 15.24 10.12
C ASN A 1 -26.62 15.02 8.84
N PRO A 2 -26.76 15.87 7.81
CA PRO A 2 -26.11 15.71 6.50
C PRO A 2 -24.56 15.75 6.56
N LEU A 3 -23.97 16.02 7.73
CA LEU A 3 -22.53 16.04 7.96
C LEU A 3 -21.92 14.64 8.23
N PHE A 4 -22.72 13.60 8.48
CA PHE A 4 -22.21 12.25 8.74
C PHE A 4 -22.12 11.43 7.45
N SER A 5 -20.93 11.41 6.83
CA SER A 5 -20.61 10.50 5.74
C SER A 5 -20.12 9.17 6.30
N LYS A 6 -20.80 8.07 5.92
CA LYS A 6 -20.41 6.69 6.31
C LYS A 6 -18.97 6.38 5.89
N MET A 7 -18.59 6.78 4.68
CA MET A 7 -17.25 6.58 4.15
C MET A 7 -16.20 7.33 4.98
N ARG A 8 -16.48 8.60 5.32
CA ARG A 8 -15.59 9.41 6.14
C ARG A 8 -15.34 8.78 7.50
N SER A 9 -16.40 8.34 8.18
CA SER A 9 -16.27 7.71 9.50
C SER A 9 -15.49 6.40 9.46
N THR A 10 -15.66 5.56 8.44
CA THR A 10 -14.88 4.32 8.26
C THR A 10 -13.39 4.62 8.07
N ILE A 11 -13.07 5.55 7.17
CA ILE A 11 -11.67 5.91 6.85
C ILE A 11 -11.00 6.60 8.04
N GLU A 12 -11.66 7.58 8.69
CA GLU A 12 -11.09 8.28 9.85
C GLU A 12 -10.83 7.32 11.01
N THR A 13 -11.71 6.36 11.27
CA THR A 13 -11.50 5.33 12.29
C THR A 13 -10.25 4.51 12.02
N ALA A 14 -10.00 4.13 10.76
CA ALA A 14 -8.80 3.40 10.36
C ALA A 14 -7.51 4.21 10.61
N PHE A 15 -7.56 5.52 10.36
CA PHE A 15 -6.44 6.44 10.61
C PHE A 15 -6.13 6.64 12.09
N TYR A 16 -7.10 6.47 12.99
CA TYR A 16 -6.85 6.49 14.43
C TYR A 16 -6.19 5.20 14.95
N GLY A 17 -6.14 4.14 14.14
CA GLY A 17 -5.35 2.95 14.44
C GLY A 17 -3.85 3.21 14.34
N ASN A 18 -3.05 2.58 15.20
CA ASN A 18 -1.59 2.67 15.13
C ASN A 18 -1.04 1.72 14.05
N ASN A 19 -1.39 2.00 12.79
CA ASN A 19 -1.05 1.18 11.62
C ASN A 19 0.17 1.72 10.86
N VAL A 20 0.76 2.84 11.32
CA VAL A 20 1.91 3.47 10.67
C VAL A 20 3.17 3.10 11.43
N THR A 21 4.05 2.34 10.77
CA THR A 21 5.38 2.03 11.29
C THR A 21 6.41 2.90 10.59
N PRO A 22 7.16 3.76 11.30
CA PRO A 22 8.19 4.56 10.68
C PRO A 22 9.34 3.65 10.22
N VAL A 23 9.67 3.74 8.93
CA VAL A 23 10.82 3.05 8.34
C VAL A 23 12.00 4.01 8.36
N THR A 24 13.03 3.69 9.14
CA THR A 24 14.17 4.60 9.40
C THR A 24 15.41 4.27 8.58
N SER A 25 15.46 3.09 7.94
CA SER A 25 16.61 2.65 7.15
C SER A 25 16.20 1.84 5.93
N VAL A 26 17.07 1.83 4.91
CA VAL A 26 16.89 1.03 3.69
C VAL A 26 16.95 -0.47 4.01
N ALA A 27 17.79 -0.88 4.96
CA ALA A 27 17.84 -2.26 5.45
C ALA A 27 16.50 -2.71 6.08
N GLN A 28 15.87 -1.86 6.88
CA GLN A 28 14.54 -2.15 7.46
C GLN A 28 13.48 -2.26 6.37
N ALA A 29 13.51 -1.36 5.37
CA ALA A 29 12.61 -1.43 4.22
C ALA A 29 12.77 -2.75 3.44
N TYR A 30 14.03 -3.17 3.22
CA TYR A 30 14.35 -4.42 2.55
C TYR A 30 13.85 -5.64 3.33
N GLN A 31 14.02 -5.66 4.66
CA GLN A 31 13.50 -6.73 5.50
C GLN A 31 11.97 -6.84 5.40
N PHE A 32 11.25 -5.73 5.49
CA PHE A 32 9.80 -5.73 5.34
C PHE A 32 9.36 -6.17 3.94
N ALA A 33 10.11 -5.82 2.90
CA ALA A 33 9.84 -6.34 1.57
C ALA A 33 10.04 -7.86 1.50
N THR A 34 11.08 -8.43 2.12
CA THR A 34 11.28 -9.89 2.11
C THR A 34 10.22 -10.69 2.87
N GLU A 35 9.51 -10.07 3.81
CA GLU A 35 8.45 -10.71 4.61
C GLU A 35 7.07 -10.64 3.92
N GLU A 36 6.94 -9.91 2.82
CA GLU A 36 5.69 -9.76 2.09
C GLU A 36 5.35 -11.05 1.31
N PRO A 37 4.12 -11.60 1.44
CA PRO A 37 3.75 -12.93 0.93
C PRO A 37 3.75 -13.09 -0.61
N GLY A 38 3.90 -12.02 -1.38
CA GLY A 38 4.02 -11.99 -2.85
C GLY A 38 5.44 -11.71 -3.36
N VAL A 39 6.41 -11.47 -2.48
CA VAL A 39 7.81 -11.21 -2.84
C VAL A 39 8.58 -12.51 -3.07
N ILE A 40 9.24 -12.60 -4.21
CA ILE A 40 10.16 -13.67 -4.57
C ILE A 40 11.59 -13.17 -4.42
N VAL A 41 12.37 -13.82 -3.55
CA VAL A 41 13.80 -13.55 -3.37
C VAL A 41 14.59 -14.32 -4.42
N LEU A 42 15.30 -13.62 -5.30
CA LEU A 42 16.16 -14.23 -6.33
C LEU A 42 17.53 -14.62 -5.76
N ASP A 43 18.24 -15.54 -6.42
CA ASP A 43 19.63 -15.86 -6.07
C ASP A 43 20.67 -14.83 -6.56
N MET A 44 20.22 -13.76 -7.21
CA MET A 44 21.09 -12.69 -7.70
C MET A 44 21.43 -11.72 -6.55
N PRO A 45 22.73 -11.52 -6.22
CA PRO A 45 23.12 -10.53 -5.23
C PRO A 45 22.96 -9.10 -5.77
N VAL A 46 22.63 -8.16 -4.90
CA VAL A 46 22.60 -6.73 -5.25
C VAL A 46 24.03 -6.21 -5.43
N TYR A 47 24.24 -5.36 -6.43
CA TYR A 47 25.55 -4.74 -6.66
C TYR A 47 25.88 -3.72 -5.56
N LYS A 48 26.96 -3.96 -4.80
CA LYS A 48 27.43 -3.08 -3.71
C LYS A 48 26.33 -2.69 -2.69
N PRO A 49 25.75 -3.67 -1.97
CA PRO A 49 24.56 -3.43 -1.16
C PRO A 49 24.82 -2.47 0.02
N CYS A 50 25.99 -2.58 0.67
CA CYS A 50 26.34 -1.71 1.79
C CYS A 50 26.44 -0.22 1.41
N GLU A 51 26.90 0.10 0.18
CA GLU A 51 26.93 1.48 -0.32
C GLU A 51 25.52 2.05 -0.52
N GLN A 52 24.51 1.19 -0.67
CA GLN A 52 23.10 1.55 -0.83
C GLN A 52 22.31 1.48 0.49
N GLY A 53 22.96 1.15 1.61
CA GLY A 53 22.31 0.98 2.90
C GLY A 53 21.53 -0.33 3.06
N LEU A 54 21.79 -1.30 2.18
CA LEU A 54 21.21 -2.65 2.23
C LEU A 54 22.12 -3.63 3.02
N PRO A 55 21.57 -4.74 3.53
CA PRO A 55 22.35 -5.83 4.13
C PRO A 55 23.42 -6.38 3.17
N ALA A 56 24.56 -6.84 3.70
CA ALA A 56 25.67 -7.32 2.88
C ALA A 56 25.30 -8.51 1.96
N ASP A 57 24.30 -9.29 2.37
CA ASP A 57 23.75 -10.46 1.68
C ASP A 57 22.45 -10.14 0.91
N ALA A 58 22.15 -8.86 0.66
CA ALA A 58 20.95 -8.46 -0.05
C ALA A 58 20.88 -9.07 -1.45
N LYS A 59 19.72 -9.65 -1.73
CA LYS A 59 19.35 -10.32 -2.98
C LYS A 59 18.31 -9.48 -3.72
N VAL A 60 18.23 -9.65 -5.03
CA VAL A 60 17.20 -8.95 -5.83
C VAL A 60 15.82 -9.51 -5.49
N LEU A 61 14.87 -8.63 -5.19
CA LEU A 61 13.48 -8.96 -4.90
C LEU A 61 12.62 -8.73 -6.13
N VAL A 62 11.69 -9.64 -6.41
CA VAL A 62 10.70 -9.51 -7.48
C VAL A 62 9.31 -9.70 -6.91
N THR A 63 8.44 -8.71 -7.14
CA THR A 63 6.99 -8.88 -7.00
C THR A 63 6.37 -8.99 -8.38
N ASN A 64 5.31 -9.78 -8.49
CA ASN A 64 4.50 -9.85 -9.71
C ASN A 64 3.12 -9.27 -9.42
N ASP A 65 3.09 -8.00 -9.06
CA ASP A 65 1.84 -7.27 -8.89
C ASP A 65 1.21 -7.07 -10.28
N GLY A 66 -0.06 -7.47 -10.41
CA GLY A 66 -0.77 -7.51 -11.69
C GLY A 66 -0.88 -6.16 -12.42
N LYS A 67 -1.61 -6.14 -13.53
CA LYS A 67 -1.67 -5.03 -14.52
C LYS A 67 -2.08 -3.64 -13.97
N THR A 68 -2.61 -3.57 -12.74
CA THR A 68 -3.05 -2.33 -12.11
C THR A 68 -2.20 -2.09 -10.86
N THR A 69 -1.17 -1.26 -10.99
CA THR A 69 -0.29 -0.86 -9.87
C THR A 69 -0.41 0.65 -9.62
N GLY A 70 -0.36 1.04 -8.33
CA GLY A 70 -0.28 2.44 -7.91
C GLY A 70 -1.52 3.31 -8.21
N ARG A 71 -1.28 4.61 -8.44
CA ARG A 71 -2.34 5.61 -8.69
C ARG A 71 -2.81 5.55 -10.15
N TYR A 72 -3.92 4.88 -10.41
CA TYR A 72 -4.52 4.81 -11.75
C TYR A 72 -5.58 5.90 -11.96
N ALA A 73 -5.30 6.88 -12.81
CA ALA A 73 -6.15 8.06 -13.01
C ALA A 73 -7.60 7.74 -13.41
N LYS A 74 -7.81 6.70 -14.24
CA LYS A 74 -9.15 6.26 -14.66
C LYS A 74 -9.94 5.53 -13.58
N ALA A 75 -9.28 5.04 -12.52
CA ALA A 75 -9.96 4.47 -11.35
C ALA A 75 -10.37 5.54 -10.32
N ARG A 76 -10.01 6.81 -10.53
CA ARG A 76 -10.41 7.90 -9.63
C ARG A 76 -11.92 8.08 -9.68
N ARG A 77 -12.56 8.00 -8.52
CA ARG A 77 -13.99 8.31 -8.33
C ARG A 77 -14.10 9.56 -7.45
N ILE A 78 -15.01 10.47 -7.79
CA ILE A 78 -15.29 11.69 -7.02
C ILE A 78 -16.74 11.64 -6.58
N ILE A 79 -17.00 11.69 -5.28
CA ILE A 79 -18.37 11.72 -4.75
C ILE A 79 -19.08 12.97 -5.31
N GLY A 80 -20.19 12.75 -6.03
CA GLY A 80 -20.99 13.82 -6.65
C GLY A 80 -20.97 13.87 -8.19
N ASP A 81 -20.11 13.10 -8.88
CA ASP A 81 -20.19 12.99 -10.35
C ASP A 81 -21.35 12.07 -10.80
N GLU A 82 -21.86 12.29 -12.02
CA GLU A 82 -22.92 11.45 -12.60
C GLU A 82 -22.51 9.98 -12.69
N GLY A 83 -23.41 9.09 -12.26
CA GLY A 83 -23.21 7.64 -12.32
C GLY A 83 -22.38 7.05 -11.18
N ILE A 84 -22.13 7.80 -10.10
CA ILE A 84 -21.43 7.30 -8.91
C ILE A 84 -22.42 6.96 -7.80
N ASP A 85 -22.39 5.71 -7.35
CA ASP A 85 -23.12 5.25 -6.17
C ASP A 85 -22.24 5.40 -4.92
N GLU A 86 -22.61 6.33 -4.03
CA GLU A 86 -21.95 6.55 -2.76
C GLU A 86 -22.03 5.33 -1.82
N VAL A 87 -23.10 4.54 -1.90
CA VAL A 87 -23.31 3.36 -1.05
C VAL A 87 -22.36 2.24 -1.46
N GLU A 88 -22.22 2.01 -2.77
CA GLU A 88 -21.29 1.02 -3.30
C GLU A 88 -19.85 1.35 -2.90
N LEU A 89 -19.41 2.61 -3.11
CA LEU A 89 -18.07 3.04 -2.72
C LEU A 89 -17.83 2.95 -1.20
N ALA A 90 -18.84 3.27 -0.38
CA ALA A 90 -18.72 3.14 1.06
C ALA A 90 -18.61 1.68 1.54
N ASN A 91 -19.20 0.73 0.81
CA ASN A 91 -19.06 -0.70 1.12
C ASN A 91 -17.68 -1.20 0.70
N ILE A 92 -17.21 -0.86 -0.50
CA ILE A 92 -15.85 -1.19 -0.96
C ILE A 92 -14.79 -0.64 0.01
N ALA A 93 -14.95 0.62 0.43
CA ALA A 93 -14.04 1.23 1.40
C ALA A 93 -14.06 0.54 2.76
N ARG A 94 -15.20 -0.05 3.18
CA ARG A 94 -15.32 -0.79 4.43
C ARG A 94 -14.66 -2.16 4.36
N ASP A 95 -14.77 -2.85 3.23
CA ASP A 95 -14.14 -4.16 3.03
C ASP A 95 -12.60 -4.05 2.89
N ALA A 96 -12.11 -2.88 2.48
CA ALA A 96 -10.69 -2.62 2.27
C ALA A 96 -9.93 -2.10 3.51
N VAL A 97 -10.64 -1.66 4.55
CA VAL A 97 -10.08 -1.20 5.84
C VAL A 97 -9.96 -2.37 6.80
#